data_AF-A0A397SN11-F1
#
_entry.id   AF-A0A397SN11-F1
#
_cell.length_a   1.000
_cell.length_b   1.000
_cell.length_c   1.000
_cell.angle_alpha   90.00
_cell.angle_beta   90.00
_cell.angle_gamma   90.00
#
_symmetry.space_group_name_H-M   'P 1'
#
loop_
_entity.id
_entity.type
_entity.pdbx_description
1 polymer ?
#
loop_
_entity_poly.entity_id
_entity_poly.type
_entity_poly.pdbx_seq_one_letter_code
_entity_poly.pdbx_strand_id
1 'polypeptide(L)'
;MNFIKNFFHFNKHQSEQKYLSDDVIEQIKDFNCRNLTKEQKLLIDKLILNKKLKNLYKKYGLCKECKQPNTAYEHCQSCKQKYLSNDVFEQIKDFNFHNLTKEQKLSIDKLILNRKLKNLYKKYGLCKECKQPNTGIGWCDKCFTKQIGQEYLSDDIFEQIKDFRYDWLTKEQKLLINKLILNEELKKRYKKYGLCKECKQPKINWSWCN
;
A
#
# COMPACT_ATOMS: atom_id res chain seq x y z
N MET A 1 12.57 -11.54 -40.54
CA MET A 1 12.72 -12.36 -39.31
C MET A 1 12.48 -11.61 -37.98
N ASN A 2 12.50 -10.27 -37.92
CA ASN A 2 12.25 -9.51 -36.66
C ASN A 2 10.78 -9.43 -36.20
N PHE A 3 9.81 -9.56 -37.12
CA PHE A 3 8.38 -9.50 -36.77
C PHE A 3 7.92 -10.67 -35.89
N ILE A 4 8.45 -11.88 -36.17
CA ILE A 4 8.07 -13.11 -35.47
C ILE A 4 8.63 -13.09 -34.03
N LYS A 5 9.87 -12.64 -33.83
CA LYS A 5 10.45 -12.49 -32.48
C LYS A 5 9.68 -11.48 -31.62
N ASN A 6 9.24 -10.35 -32.19
CA ASN A 6 8.41 -9.37 -31.48
C ASN A 6 7.01 -9.92 -31.16
N PHE A 7 6.41 -10.70 -32.06
CA PHE A 7 5.11 -11.33 -31.84
C PHE A 7 5.14 -12.36 -30.70
N PHE A 8 6.17 -13.20 -30.64
CA PHE A 8 6.32 -14.17 -29.54
C PHE A 8 6.64 -13.50 -28.20
N HIS A 9 7.45 -12.44 -28.19
CA HIS A 9 7.77 -11.70 -26.96
C HIS A 9 6.55 -10.93 -26.42
N PHE A 10 5.70 -10.38 -27.30
CA PHE A 10 4.46 -9.71 -26.93
C PHE A 10 3.41 -10.69 -26.37
N ASN A 11 3.25 -11.86 -27.01
CA ASN A 11 2.32 -12.89 -26.54
C ASN A 11 2.77 -13.56 -25.24
N LYS A 12 4.08 -13.77 -25.03
CA LYS A 12 4.63 -14.31 -23.77
C LYS A 12 4.35 -13.39 -22.58
N HIS A 13 4.37 -12.07 -22.76
CA HIS A 13 4.02 -11.12 -21.70
C HIS A 13 2.52 -11.10 -21.33
N GLN A 14 1.63 -11.56 -22.21
CA GLN A 14 0.19 -11.55 -21.98
C GLN A 14 -0.34 -12.84 -21.32
N SER A 15 0.34 -13.98 -21.47
CA SER A 15 -0.02 -15.19 -20.71
C SER A 15 0.27 -15.06 -19.20
N GLU A 16 1.22 -14.19 -18.82
CA GLU A 16 1.56 -13.87 -17.43
C GLU A 16 0.82 -12.64 -16.87
N GLN A 17 -0.02 -11.99 -17.68
CA GLN A 17 -0.73 -10.77 -17.27
C GLN A 17 -1.69 -11.06 -16.10
N LYS A 18 -1.46 -10.38 -14.97
CA LYS A 18 -2.30 -10.49 -13.77
C LYS A 18 -3.43 -9.45 -13.73
N TYR A 19 -3.43 -8.47 -14.63
CA TYR A 19 -4.37 -7.35 -14.68
C TYR A 19 -4.70 -6.93 -16.10
N LEU A 20 -5.84 -6.27 -16.26
CA LEU A 20 -6.22 -5.56 -17.47
C LEU A 20 -5.57 -4.18 -17.51
N SER A 21 -5.19 -3.73 -18.70
CA SER A 21 -4.77 -2.34 -18.91
C SER A 21 -5.96 -1.38 -18.80
N ASP A 22 -5.68 -0.11 -18.53
CA ASP A 22 -6.72 0.92 -18.43
C ASP A 22 -7.51 1.06 -19.74
N ASP A 23 -6.86 0.94 -20.90
CA ASP A 23 -7.53 0.99 -22.22
C ASP A 23 -8.51 -0.17 -22.44
N VAL A 24 -8.16 -1.37 -21.96
CA VAL A 24 -9.05 -2.52 -22.05
C VAL A 24 -10.21 -2.36 -21.08
N ILE A 25 -9.95 -1.86 -19.87
CA ILE A 25 -10.99 -1.59 -18.87
C ILE A 25 -12.00 -0.59 -19.41
N GLU A 26 -11.53 0.52 -19.97
CA GLU A 26 -12.40 1.59 -20.48
C GLU A 26 -13.34 1.08 -21.57
N GLN A 27 -12.90 0.16 -22.42
CA GLN A 27 -13.72 -0.45 -23.47
C GLN A 27 -14.80 -1.40 -22.95
N ILE A 28 -14.61 -1.99 -21.76
CA ILE A 28 -15.51 -3.04 -21.25
C ILE A 28 -16.24 -2.64 -19.96
N LYS A 29 -15.97 -1.46 -19.39
CA LYS A 29 -16.43 -1.07 -18.04
C LYS A 29 -17.94 -1.03 -17.88
N ASP A 30 -18.68 -0.77 -18.96
CA ASP A 30 -20.14 -0.60 -18.95
C ASP A 30 -20.89 -1.89 -19.34
N PHE A 31 -20.17 -2.98 -19.61
CA PHE A 31 -20.80 -4.24 -19.98
C PHE A 31 -21.39 -4.96 -18.76
N ASN A 32 -22.64 -5.41 -18.89
CA ASN A 32 -23.24 -6.30 -17.90
C ASN A 32 -22.67 -7.72 -18.08
N CYS A 33 -21.70 -8.10 -17.24
CA CYS A 33 -21.08 -9.43 -17.28
C CYS A 33 -22.07 -10.61 -17.14
N ARG A 34 -23.24 -10.40 -16.52
CA ARG A 34 -24.30 -11.41 -16.39
C ARG A 34 -25.12 -11.59 -17.67
N ASN A 35 -25.10 -10.61 -18.56
CA ASN A 35 -25.90 -10.60 -19.79
C ASN A 35 -25.11 -10.02 -20.98
N LEU A 36 -23.98 -10.65 -21.30
CA LEU A 36 -23.14 -10.24 -22.43
C LEU A 36 -23.74 -10.70 -23.77
N THR A 37 -23.83 -9.78 -24.74
CA THR A 37 -24.21 -10.10 -26.13
C THR A 37 -23.12 -10.95 -26.81
N LYS A 38 -23.45 -11.58 -27.94
CA LYS A 38 -22.46 -12.34 -28.73
C LYS A 38 -21.29 -11.45 -29.17
N GLU A 39 -21.58 -10.23 -29.60
CA GLU A 39 -20.57 -9.25 -30.01
C GLU A 39 -19.67 -8.82 -28.86
N GLN A 40 -20.24 -8.51 -27.69
CA GLN A 40 -19.47 -8.17 -26.49
C GLN A 40 -18.54 -9.33 -26.08
N LYS A 41 -19.02 -10.57 -26.12
CA LYS A 41 -18.20 -11.76 -25.83
C LYS A 41 -17.00 -11.85 -26.77
N LEU A 42 -17.21 -11.65 -28.08
CA LEU A 42 -16.15 -11.65 -29.08
C LEU A 42 -15.13 -10.52 -28.85
N LEU A 43 -15.61 -9.31 -28.54
CA LEU A 43 -14.73 -8.20 -28.22
C LEU A 43 -13.87 -8.49 -26.97
N ILE A 44 -14.46 -9.04 -25.91
CA ILE A 44 -13.73 -9.48 -24.72
C ILE A 44 -12.69 -10.54 -25.05
N ASP A 45 -13.06 -11.53 -25.88
CA ASP A 45 -12.12 -12.58 -26.32
C ASP A 45 -10.93 -12.01 -27.10
N LYS A 46 -11.13 -10.91 -27.83
CA LYS A 46 -10.09 -10.17 -28.56
C LYS A 46 -9.23 -9.28 -27.65
N LEU A 47 -9.84 -8.57 -26.69
CA LEU A 47 -9.16 -7.62 -25.81
C LEU A 47 -8.39 -8.29 -24.66
N ILE A 48 -8.96 -9.36 -24.08
CA ILE A 48 -8.39 -10.05 -22.90
C ILE A 48 -7.78 -11.37 -23.33
N LEU A 49 -6.50 -11.33 -23.70
CA LEU A 49 -5.79 -12.51 -24.18
C LEU A 49 -5.44 -13.47 -23.04
N ASN A 50 -5.27 -12.96 -21.82
CA ASN A 50 -5.10 -13.80 -20.64
C ASN A 50 -6.38 -14.61 -20.32
N LYS A 51 -6.34 -15.93 -20.55
CA LYS A 51 -7.48 -16.85 -20.34
C LYS A 51 -8.04 -16.79 -18.92
N LYS A 52 -7.18 -16.65 -17.89
CA LYS A 52 -7.60 -16.58 -16.49
C LYS A 52 -8.37 -15.29 -16.22
N LEU A 53 -7.82 -14.13 -16.57
CA LEU A 53 -8.50 -12.84 -16.39
C LEU A 53 -9.80 -12.77 -17.17
N LYS A 54 -9.80 -13.30 -18.39
CA LYS A 54 -11.00 -13.36 -19.22
C LYS A 54 -12.12 -14.17 -18.56
N ASN A 55 -11.79 -15.35 -18.03
CA ASN A 55 -12.77 -16.18 -17.32
C ASN A 55 -13.28 -15.48 -16.05
N LEU A 56 -12.40 -14.83 -15.29
CA LEU A 56 -12.78 -14.05 -14.12
C LEU A 56 -13.73 -12.90 -14.48
N TYR A 57 -13.41 -12.14 -15.53
CA TYR A 57 -14.26 -11.06 -16.04
C TYR A 57 -15.64 -11.58 -16.44
N LYS A 58 -15.68 -12.63 -17.28
CA LYS A 58 -16.95 -13.21 -17.76
C LYS A 58 -17.80 -13.78 -16.62
N LYS A 59 -17.17 -14.25 -15.52
CA LYS A 59 -17.87 -14.88 -14.39
C LYS A 59 -18.30 -13.87 -13.30
N TYR A 60 -17.48 -12.89 -13.00
CA TYR A 60 -17.67 -12.02 -11.82
C TYR A 60 -17.64 -10.52 -12.13
N GLY A 61 -17.42 -10.14 -13.39
CA GLY A 61 -17.32 -8.74 -13.82
C GLY A 61 -16.13 -8.01 -13.23
N LEU A 62 -16.18 -6.67 -13.32
CA LEU A 62 -15.18 -5.78 -12.74
C LEU A 62 -15.53 -5.42 -11.30
N CYS A 63 -14.49 -5.22 -10.49
CA CYS A 63 -14.60 -4.61 -9.18
C CYS A 63 -15.12 -3.17 -9.31
N LYS A 64 -16.08 -2.78 -8.48
CA LYS A 64 -16.64 -1.42 -8.49
C LYS A 64 -15.60 -0.35 -8.16
N GLU A 65 -14.66 -0.66 -7.27
CA GLU A 65 -13.63 0.26 -6.79
C GLU A 65 -12.45 0.41 -7.76
N CYS A 66 -11.76 -0.69 -8.06
CA CYS A 66 -10.51 -0.63 -8.84
C CYS A 66 -10.65 -0.99 -10.32
N LYS A 67 -11.84 -1.42 -10.75
CA LYS A 67 -12.16 -1.81 -12.14
C LYS A 67 -11.35 -2.99 -12.69
N GLN A 68 -10.71 -3.78 -11.83
CA GLN A 68 -10.08 -5.06 -12.22
C GLN A 68 -11.07 -6.23 -12.08
N PRO A 69 -10.92 -7.33 -12.85
CA PRO A 69 -11.78 -8.49 -12.71
C PRO A 69 -11.82 -9.02 -11.28
N ASN A 70 -13.03 -9.29 -10.79
CA ASN A 70 -13.19 -9.91 -9.48
C ASN A 70 -12.68 -11.36 -9.50
N THR A 71 -12.10 -11.79 -8.39
CA THR A 71 -11.63 -13.17 -8.19
C THR A 71 -12.72 -14.11 -7.66
N ALA A 72 -13.77 -13.57 -7.06
CA ALA A 72 -15.02 -14.24 -6.66
C ALA A 72 -16.16 -13.21 -6.60
N TYR A 73 -17.38 -13.61 -6.24
CA TYR A 73 -18.49 -12.67 -6.07
C TYR A 73 -18.11 -11.59 -5.04
N GLU A 74 -18.14 -10.32 -5.46
CA GLU A 74 -17.74 -9.14 -4.66
C GLU A 74 -16.30 -9.16 -4.11
N HIS A 75 -15.45 -10.05 -4.63
CA HIS A 75 -14.12 -10.25 -4.10
C HIS A 75 -13.03 -9.79 -5.06
N CYS A 76 -12.37 -8.68 -4.73
CA CYS A 76 -11.30 -8.13 -5.55
C CYS A 76 -9.92 -8.26 -4.90
N GLN A 77 -9.06 -9.09 -5.50
CA GLN A 77 -7.68 -9.27 -5.04
C GLN A 77 -6.86 -7.97 -5.10
N SER A 78 -7.06 -7.13 -6.11
CA SER A 78 -6.36 -5.84 -6.23
C SER A 78 -6.74 -4.87 -5.10
N CYS A 79 -8.01 -4.87 -4.67
CA CYS A 79 -8.46 -4.04 -3.56
C CYS A 79 -7.96 -4.55 -2.20
N LYS A 80 -7.69 -5.85 -2.06
CA LYS A 80 -7.12 -6.41 -0.82
C LYS A 80 -5.72 -5.90 -0.50
N GLN A 81 -4.94 -5.54 -1.51
CA GLN A 81 -3.60 -5.02 -1.27
C GLN A 81 -3.70 -3.59 -0.71
N LYS A 82 -3.73 -3.50 0.63
CA LYS A 82 -3.74 -2.23 1.36
C LYS A 82 -2.34 -1.63 1.53
N TYR A 83 -1.31 -2.47 1.51
CA TYR A 83 0.09 -2.09 1.72
C TYR A 83 1.03 -2.80 0.75
N LEU A 84 2.19 -2.19 0.50
CA LEU A 84 3.33 -2.87 -0.13
C LEU A 84 3.96 -3.84 0.86
N SER A 85 4.26 -5.06 0.39
CA SER A 85 5.10 -5.99 1.16
C SER A 85 6.56 -5.54 1.15
N ASN A 86 7.36 -6.05 2.09
CA ASN A 86 8.79 -5.78 2.13
C ASN A 86 9.48 -6.21 0.84
N ASP A 87 9.13 -7.37 0.29
CA ASP A 87 9.74 -7.86 -0.97
C ASP A 87 9.48 -6.93 -2.16
N VAL A 88 8.28 -6.35 -2.23
CA VAL A 88 7.95 -5.36 -3.27
C VAL A 88 8.74 -4.08 -3.03
N PHE A 89 8.83 -3.62 -1.78
CA PHE A 89 9.61 -2.44 -1.42
C PHE A 89 11.08 -2.60 -1.83
N GLU A 90 11.73 -3.70 -1.45
CA GLU A 90 13.16 -3.93 -1.76
C GLU A 90 13.44 -3.93 -3.26
N GLN A 91 12.49 -4.39 -4.09
CA GLN A 91 12.64 -4.39 -5.56
C GLN A 91 12.52 -3.00 -6.20
N ILE A 92 11.85 -2.04 -5.55
CA ILE A 92 11.51 -0.76 -6.18
C ILE A 92 12.06 0.46 -5.41
N LYS A 93 12.74 0.25 -4.26
CA LYS A 93 13.22 1.31 -3.37
C LYS A 93 14.24 2.25 -4.02
N ASP A 94 15.03 1.72 -4.96
CA ASP A 94 16.12 2.46 -5.61
C ASP A 94 15.72 3.08 -6.96
N PHE A 95 14.47 2.90 -7.39
CA PHE A 95 14.01 3.52 -8.63
C PHE A 95 13.80 5.02 -8.45
N ASN A 96 14.31 5.81 -9.39
CA ASN A 96 14.00 7.23 -9.45
C ASN A 96 12.59 7.43 -10.01
N PHE A 97 11.61 7.66 -9.13
CA PHE A 97 10.20 7.82 -9.53
C PHE A 97 9.95 9.04 -10.44
N HIS A 98 10.82 10.06 -10.41
CA HIS A 98 10.74 11.19 -11.33
C HIS A 98 11.14 10.82 -12.78
N ASN A 99 11.90 9.73 -12.95
CA ASN A 99 12.40 9.30 -14.26
C ASN A 99 12.40 7.77 -14.41
N LEU A 100 11.21 7.16 -14.30
CA LEU A 100 11.05 5.72 -14.46
C LEU A 100 11.21 5.29 -15.94
N THR A 101 12.07 4.31 -16.19
CA THR A 101 12.18 3.67 -17.50
C THR A 101 10.90 2.89 -17.85
N LYS A 102 10.71 2.57 -19.14
CA LYS A 102 9.58 1.73 -19.58
C LYS A 102 9.55 0.38 -18.86
N GLU A 103 10.72 -0.24 -18.67
CA GLU A 103 10.87 -1.51 -17.98
C GLU A 103 10.53 -1.40 -16.49
N GLN A 104 11.02 -0.36 -15.81
CA GLN A 104 10.68 -0.13 -14.40
C GLN A 104 9.18 0.09 -14.21
N LYS A 105 8.54 0.86 -15.10
CA LYS A 105 7.07 1.05 -15.09
C LYS A 105 6.34 -0.29 -15.18
N LEU A 106 6.76 -1.18 -16.09
CA LEU A 106 6.20 -2.52 -16.23
C LEU A 106 6.43 -3.39 -14.98
N SER A 107 7.61 -3.33 -14.37
CA SER A 107 7.90 -4.04 -13.11
C SER A 107 7.00 -3.56 -11.97
N ILE A 108 6.83 -2.25 -11.82
CA ILE A 108 5.89 -1.67 -10.84
C ILE A 108 4.46 -2.14 -11.13
N ASP A 109 4.04 -2.16 -12.40
CA ASP A 109 2.71 -2.63 -12.79
C ASP A 109 2.45 -4.09 -12.43
N LYS A 110 3.49 -4.92 -12.46
CA LYS A 110 3.45 -6.34 -12.05
C LYS A 110 3.48 -6.53 -10.53
N LEU A 111 4.25 -5.71 -9.80
CA LEU A 111 4.46 -5.85 -8.35
C LEU A 111 3.37 -5.21 -7.50
N ILE A 112 2.88 -4.03 -7.90
CA ILE A 112 1.83 -3.29 -7.19
C ILE A 112 0.50 -3.51 -7.90
N LEU A 113 -0.34 -4.33 -7.28
CA LEU A 113 -1.63 -4.77 -7.80
C LEU A 113 -2.71 -3.71 -7.55
N ASN A 114 -2.64 -3.05 -6.41
CA ASN A 114 -3.55 -1.97 -6.06
C ASN A 114 -3.27 -0.72 -6.91
N ARG A 115 -4.26 -0.31 -7.71
CA ARG A 115 -4.15 0.84 -8.61
C ARG A 115 -3.85 2.14 -7.87
N LYS A 116 -4.46 2.37 -6.70
CA LYS A 116 -4.23 3.57 -5.89
C LYS A 116 -2.78 3.63 -5.39
N LEU A 117 -2.28 2.57 -4.77
CA LEU A 117 -0.89 2.50 -4.30
C LEU A 117 0.11 2.70 -5.45
N LYS A 118 -0.18 2.07 -6.59
CA LYS A 118 0.64 2.17 -7.79
C LYS A 118 0.72 3.60 -8.32
N ASN A 119 -0.42 4.28 -8.44
CA ASN A 119 -0.47 5.66 -8.91
C ASN A 119 0.26 6.60 -7.95
N LEU A 120 0.06 6.40 -6.64
CA LEU A 120 0.80 7.15 -5.61
C LEU A 120 2.31 6.95 -5.76
N TYR A 121 2.77 5.72 -5.92
CA TYR A 121 4.20 5.43 -6.12
C TYR A 121 4.74 6.14 -7.36
N LYS A 122 4.06 6.00 -8.51
CA LYS A 122 4.49 6.61 -9.78
C LYS A 122 4.50 8.14 -9.71
N LYS A 123 3.69 8.75 -8.83
CA LYS A 123 3.55 10.21 -8.71
C LYS A 123 4.45 10.81 -7.63
N TYR A 124 4.64 10.13 -6.51
CA TYR A 124 5.24 10.70 -5.30
C TYR A 124 6.35 9.84 -4.68
N GLY A 125 6.64 8.67 -5.26
CA GLY A 125 7.65 7.76 -4.76
C GLY A 125 7.26 7.10 -3.43
N LEU A 126 8.27 6.62 -2.71
CA LEU A 126 8.13 5.94 -1.42
C LEU A 126 8.46 6.86 -0.25
N CYS A 127 7.75 6.65 0.85
CA CYS A 127 8.09 7.20 2.14
C CYS A 127 9.30 6.43 2.72
N LYS A 128 10.34 7.15 3.14
CA LYS A 128 11.54 6.55 3.74
C LYS A 128 11.27 5.92 5.11
N GLU A 129 10.26 6.40 5.83
CA GLU A 129 9.94 5.90 7.17
C GLU A 129 9.06 4.64 7.15
N CYS A 130 7.90 4.71 6.49
CA CYS A 130 6.93 3.61 6.51
C CYS A 130 7.00 2.66 5.31
N LYS A 131 7.87 2.95 4.33
CA LYS A 131 8.08 2.14 3.12
C LYS A 131 6.85 2.01 2.21
N GLN A 132 5.81 2.81 2.45
CA GLN A 132 4.61 2.90 1.61
C GLN A 132 4.72 4.08 0.63
N PRO A 133 3.93 4.10 -0.45
CA PRO A 133 3.87 5.25 -1.33
C PRO A 133 3.50 6.53 -0.59
N ASN A 134 4.15 7.64 -0.96
CA ASN A 134 3.80 8.96 -0.46
C ASN A 134 2.42 9.39 -0.98
N THR A 135 1.72 10.23 -0.22
CA THR A 135 0.43 10.83 -0.59
C THR A 135 0.58 12.22 -1.20
N GLY A 136 1.75 12.83 -1.05
CA GLY A 136 2.17 14.07 -1.72
C GLY A 136 3.69 14.08 -1.95
N ILE A 137 4.23 15.09 -2.63
CA ILE A 137 5.68 15.17 -2.89
C ILE A 137 6.42 15.26 -1.55
N GLY A 138 7.22 14.25 -1.22
CA GLY A 138 7.93 14.15 0.06
C GLY A 138 7.01 13.97 1.28
N TRP A 139 5.71 13.73 1.07
CA TRP A 139 4.70 13.73 2.12
C TRP A 139 3.98 12.40 2.21
N CYS A 140 3.85 11.87 3.43
CA CYS A 140 3.14 10.62 3.68
C CYS A 140 2.11 10.82 4.80
N ASP A 141 0.82 10.81 4.46
CA ASP A 141 -0.29 10.99 5.41
C ASP A 141 -0.19 10.00 6.56
N LYS A 142 0.22 8.76 6.31
CA LYS A 142 0.35 7.73 7.35
C LYS A 142 1.46 8.06 8.36
N CYS A 143 2.58 8.61 7.89
CA CYS A 143 3.65 9.07 8.77
C CYS A 143 3.29 10.39 9.45
N PHE A 144 2.66 11.31 8.73
CA PHE A 144 2.21 12.58 9.28
C PHE A 144 1.14 12.40 10.35
N THR A 145 0.14 11.53 10.13
CA THR A 145 -0.84 11.16 11.16
C THR A 145 -0.22 10.39 12.31
N LYS A 146 0.86 9.63 12.09
CA LYS A 146 1.65 9.06 13.19
C LYS A 146 2.41 10.13 13.98
N GLN A 147 2.87 11.20 13.33
CA GLN A 147 3.56 12.33 13.97
C GLN A 147 2.57 13.24 14.72
N ILE A 148 1.41 13.59 14.14
CA ILE A 148 0.34 14.35 14.82
C ILE A 148 -0.35 13.50 15.89
N GLY A 149 -0.62 12.24 15.59
CA GLY A 149 -1.29 11.31 16.51
C GLY A 149 -0.52 11.07 17.81
N GLN A 150 0.73 11.53 17.90
CA GLN A 150 1.49 11.56 19.15
C GLN A 150 1.32 12.86 19.94
N GLU A 151 0.11 13.42 19.99
CA GLU A 151 -0.33 14.10 21.22
C GLU A 151 -0.53 13.10 22.37
N TYR A 152 -0.85 11.84 22.03
CA TYR A 152 -1.14 10.77 22.97
C TYR A 152 -0.41 9.46 22.56
N LEU A 153 0.01 8.67 23.54
CA LEU A 153 0.48 7.30 23.33
C LEU A 153 -0.70 6.40 22.91
N SER A 154 -0.49 5.53 21.93
CA SER A 154 -1.43 4.44 21.63
C SER A 154 -1.39 3.37 22.72
N ASP A 155 -2.47 2.61 22.88
CA ASP A 155 -2.54 1.49 23.85
C ASP A 155 -1.38 0.50 23.67
N ASP A 156 -1.04 0.13 22.43
CA ASP A 156 0.08 -0.77 22.15
C ASP A 156 1.43 -0.24 22.64
N ILE A 157 1.65 1.08 22.58
CA ILE A 157 2.88 1.70 23.07
C ILE A 157 2.85 1.71 24.59
N PHE A 158 1.73 2.12 25.19
CA PHE A 158 1.53 2.13 26.63
C PHE A 158 1.83 0.75 27.24
N GLU A 159 1.24 -0.31 26.70
CA GLU A 159 1.43 -1.68 27.18
C GLU A 159 2.91 -2.13 27.14
N GLN A 160 3.68 -1.66 26.16
CA GLN A 160 5.11 -1.99 26.05
C GLN A 160 6.00 -1.31 27.10
N ILE A 161 5.58 -0.16 27.63
CA ILE A 161 6.43 0.68 28.50
C ILE A 161 5.82 0.92 29.89
N LYS A 162 4.59 0.48 30.17
CA LYS A 162 3.85 0.77 31.41
C LYS A 162 4.54 0.29 32.69
N ASP A 163 5.36 -0.76 32.59
CA ASP A 163 6.04 -1.39 33.73
C ASP A 163 7.50 -0.93 33.89
N PHE A 164 7.96 -0.01 33.04
CA PHE A 164 9.31 0.53 33.17
C PHE A 164 9.38 1.56 34.29
N ARG A 165 10.40 1.40 35.16
CA ARG A 165 10.77 2.43 36.13
C ARG A 165 11.47 3.58 35.42
N TYR A 166 10.74 4.69 35.19
CA TYR A 166 11.20 5.83 34.39
C TYR A 166 12.44 6.52 34.99
N ASP A 167 12.57 6.50 36.32
CA ASP A 167 13.69 6.99 37.12
C ASP A 167 14.93 6.08 37.01
N TRP A 168 14.76 4.83 36.59
CA TRP A 168 15.84 3.85 36.43
C TRP A 168 15.77 3.05 35.12
N LEU A 169 15.68 3.76 34.00
CA LEU A 169 15.67 3.14 32.68
C LEU A 169 17.06 2.62 32.27
N THR A 170 17.11 1.36 31.81
CA THR A 170 18.32 0.79 31.18
C THR A 170 18.62 1.46 29.84
N LYS A 171 19.84 1.25 29.30
CA LYS A 171 20.21 1.76 27.97
C LYS A 171 19.26 1.22 26.88
N GLU A 172 18.92 -0.06 26.94
CA GLU A 172 18.00 -0.70 25.99
C GLU A 172 16.58 -0.14 26.09
N GLN A 173 16.06 0.05 27.31
CA GLN A 173 14.75 0.66 27.52
C GLN A 173 14.71 2.09 26.99
N LYS A 174 15.76 2.89 27.22
CA LYS A 174 15.88 4.24 26.66
C LYS A 174 15.85 4.25 25.13
N LEU A 175 16.54 3.30 24.48
CA LEU A 175 16.50 3.15 23.02
C LEU A 175 15.11 2.73 22.52
N LEU A 176 14.46 1.79 23.21
CA LEU A 176 13.10 1.37 22.88
C LEU A 176 12.12 2.54 23.01
N ILE A 177 12.16 3.31 24.09
CA ILE A 177 11.34 4.51 24.28
C ILE A 177 11.60 5.54 23.16
N ASN A 178 12.87 5.78 22.82
CA ASN A 178 13.22 6.69 21.73
C ASN A 178 12.65 6.24 20.37
N LYS A 179 12.49 4.93 20.18
CA LYS A 179 11.93 4.31 18.97
C LYS A 179 10.39 4.32 18.97
N LEU A 180 9.76 4.12 20.13
CA LEU A 180 8.30 4.04 20.27
C LEU A 180 7.64 5.43 20.32
N ILE A 181 8.18 6.35 21.14
CA ILE A 181 7.68 7.71 21.30
C ILE A 181 8.53 8.63 20.41
N LEU A 182 7.94 9.17 19.34
CA LEU A 182 8.62 10.08 18.42
C LEU A 182 8.47 11.54 18.85
N ASN A 183 7.35 11.88 19.50
CA ASN A 183 7.12 13.19 20.09
C ASN A 183 8.15 13.42 21.22
N GLU A 184 9.04 14.37 20.98
CA GLU A 184 10.14 14.70 21.90
C GLU A 184 9.63 15.24 23.24
N GLU A 185 8.49 15.92 23.27
CA GLU A 185 7.91 16.42 24.50
C GLU A 185 7.34 15.30 25.36
N LEU A 186 6.53 14.40 24.78
CA LEU A 186 6.03 13.21 25.48
C LEU A 186 7.18 12.33 25.97
N LYS A 187 8.22 12.17 25.16
CA LYS A 187 9.43 11.43 25.52
C LYS A 187 10.16 12.07 26.70
N LYS A 188 10.32 13.40 26.71
CA LYS A 188 10.90 14.13 27.84
C LYS A 188 10.05 13.98 29.10
N ARG A 189 8.74 14.16 28.98
CA ARG A 189 7.77 13.99 30.08
C ARG A 189 7.82 12.58 30.66
N TYR A 190 7.80 11.56 29.80
CA TYR A 190 7.91 10.16 30.22
C TYR A 190 9.19 9.92 31.02
N LYS A 191 10.35 10.36 30.49
CA LYS A 191 11.64 10.15 31.16
C LYS A 191 11.77 10.95 32.47
N LYS A 192 10.99 12.02 32.64
CA LYS A 192 11.07 12.91 33.80
C LYS A 192 10.05 12.59 34.88
N TYR A 193 8.84 12.17 34.51
CA TYR A 193 7.70 12.04 35.41
C TYR A 193 6.97 10.68 35.30
N GLY A 194 7.37 9.83 34.35
CA GLY A 194 6.74 8.53 34.11
C GLY A 194 5.36 8.64 33.45
N LEU A 195 4.62 7.54 33.51
CA LEU A 195 3.25 7.42 33.00
C LEU A 195 2.21 7.60 34.10
N CYS A 196 1.05 8.11 33.73
CA CYS A 196 -0.17 7.92 34.46
C CYS A 196 -0.86 6.63 33.99
N LYS A 197 -1.20 5.73 34.91
CA LYS A 197 -1.89 4.47 34.58
C LYS A 197 -3.35 4.68 34.19
N GLU A 198 -3.99 5.70 34.74
CA GLU A 198 -5.39 6.04 34.46
C GLU A 198 -5.53 6.70 33.09
N CYS A 199 -4.75 7.75 32.86
CA CYS A 199 -4.79 8.55 31.63
C CYS A 199 -4.03 7.86 30.47
N LYS A 200 -3.25 6.80 30.76
CA LYS A 200 -2.37 6.08 29.83
C LYS A 200 -1.37 6.98 29.07
N GLN A 201 -1.04 8.13 29.65
CA GLN A 201 -0.15 9.13 29.07
C GLN A 201 1.04 9.48 29.98
N PRO A 202 2.14 10.02 29.42
CA PRO A 202 3.19 10.64 30.22
C PRO A 202 2.63 11.81 31.03
N LYS A 203 3.00 11.89 32.31
CA LYS A 203 2.54 12.98 33.16
C LYS A 203 3.12 14.32 32.69
N ILE A 204 2.36 15.41 32.85
CA ILE A 204 2.85 16.76 32.57
C ILE A 204 3.88 17.16 33.63
N ASN A 205 3.62 16.79 34.88
CA ASN A 205 4.50 16.96 36.02
C ASN A 205 4.18 15.88 37.09
N TRP A 206 4.79 15.96 38.27
CA TRP A 206 4.58 14.99 39.36
C TRP A 206 3.13 14.83 39.83
N SER A 207 2.34 15.90 39.70
CA SER A 207 1.00 16.02 40.27
C SER A 207 -0.12 15.96 39.24
N TRP A 208 0.15 16.17 37.95
CA TRP A 208 -0.86 16.33 36.90
C TRP A 208 -0.64 15.37 35.73
N CYS A 209 -1.71 14.67 35.31
CA CYS A 209 -1.83 14.06 33.99
C CYS A 209 -2.66 14.97 33.07
N ASN A 210 -2.56 14.75 31.75
CA ASN A 210 -3.46 15.31 30.74
C ASN A 210 -4.68 14.41 30.58
#